data_AF-E6VGJ8-F1
#
_entry.id   AF-E6VGJ8-F1
#
_cell.length_a   1.000
_cell.length_b   1.000
_cell.length_c   1.000
_cell.angle_alpha   90.00
_cell.angle_beta   90.00
_cell.angle_gamma   90.00
#
_symmetry.space_group_name_H-M   'P 1'
#
loop_
_entity.id
_entity.type
_entity.pdbx_description
1 polymer ?
#
loop_
_entity_poly.entity_id
_entity_poly.type
_entity_poly.pdbx_seq_one_letter_code
_entity_poly.pdbx_strand_id
1 'polypeptide(L)'
;MNIRDYDPARGQAYQGDVSIIPIPEDIVIATTDEIAPVQGRLILQEGEVSGHHHAVDLRQKHFQAQPRELGDPLLATRSPKLRGALGGSAKPRSGTAHMYRDPAVAAEMVRRGILTRTDLVIACLVIKRAPMVVTHEEHDGIRLPPRNYLVGRQVESVGAEQRVVAD
;
A
#
# COMPACT_ATOMS: atom_id res chain seq x y z
N MET A 1 -2.53 -9.33 15.07
CA MET A 1 -2.25 -8.43 13.94
C MET A 1 -3.52 -8.24 13.14
N ASN A 2 -4.06 -7.02 13.13
CA ASN A 2 -5.25 -6.71 12.37
C ASN A 2 -4.85 -6.17 10.99
N ILE A 3 -5.70 -6.38 9.99
CA ILE A 3 -5.52 -5.78 8.67
C ILE A 3 -6.49 -4.61 8.56
N ARG A 4 -5.98 -3.42 8.32
CA ARG A 4 -6.78 -2.20 8.14
C ARG A 4 -6.90 -1.88 6.66
N ASP A 5 -8.10 -1.53 6.23
CA ASP A 5 -8.34 -1.03 4.88
C ASP A 5 -7.85 0.40 4.75
N TYR A 6 -6.98 0.63 3.76
CA TYR A 6 -6.53 1.97 3.43
C TYR A 6 -7.51 2.65 2.49
N ASP A 7 -7.88 3.88 2.83
CA ASP A 7 -8.68 4.77 2.00
C ASP A 7 -7.78 5.88 1.42
N PRO A 8 -7.44 5.83 0.11
CA PRO A 8 -6.63 6.84 -0.55
C PRO A 8 -7.20 8.26 -0.47
N ALA A 9 -8.52 8.42 -0.26
CA ALA A 9 -9.13 9.74 -0.13
C ALA A 9 -8.75 10.43 1.19
N ARG A 10 -8.28 9.68 2.19
CA ARG A 10 -7.87 10.18 3.50
C ARG A 10 -6.41 10.67 3.56
N GLY A 11 -5.72 10.71 2.43
CA GLY A 11 -4.31 11.10 2.35
C GLY A 11 -3.38 9.91 2.58
N GLN A 12 -2.21 10.13 3.18
CA GLN A 12 -1.18 9.09 3.32
C GLN A 12 -1.46 8.09 4.43
N ALA A 13 -0.94 6.87 4.27
CA ALA A 13 -0.90 5.83 5.29
C ALA A 13 0.53 5.58 5.78
N TYR A 14 0.64 5.00 6.97
CA TYR A 14 1.92 4.68 7.60
C TYR A 14 1.90 3.25 8.12
N GLN A 15 2.99 2.54 7.87
CA GLN A 15 3.27 1.26 8.50
C GLN A 15 4.67 1.34 9.09
N GLY A 16 4.78 1.54 10.40
CA GLY A 16 6.08 1.74 11.05
C GLY A 16 6.82 2.95 10.48
N ASP A 17 8.00 2.70 9.94
CA ASP A 17 8.89 3.67 9.30
C ASP A 17 8.60 3.90 7.80
N VAL A 18 7.57 3.25 7.24
CA VAL A 18 7.15 3.40 5.84
C VAL A 18 5.95 4.33 5.71
N SER A 19 6.09 5.34 4.86
CA SER A 19 5.00 6.18 4.35
C SER A 19 4.51 5.69 2.99
N ILE A 20 3.18 5.66 2.82
CA ILE A 20 2.51 5.23 1.58
C ILE A 20 1.56 6.35 1.16
N ILE A 21 1.86 6.98 0.03
CA ILE A 21 1.17 8.18 -0.45
C ILE A 21 0.51 7.87 -1.79
N PRO A 22 -0.78 8.19 -2.02
CA PRO A 22 -1.41 7.89 -3.28
C PRO A 22 -0.85 8.81 -4.37
N ILE A 23 -0.42 8.22 -5.49
CA ILE A 23 0.03 8.98 -6.66
C ILE A 23 -1.24 9.43 -7.42
N PRO A 24 -1.36 10.72 -7.80
CA PRO A 24 -2.37 11.18 -8.73
C PRO A 24 -2.41 10.37 -10.03
N GLU A 25 -3.60 10.03 -10.51
CA GLU A 25 -3.77 9.09 -11.63
C GLU A 25 -3.22 9.60 -12.97
N ASP A 26 -3.06 10.91 -13.10
CA ASP A 26 -2.51 11.57 -14.28
C ASP A 26 -0.97 11.60 -14.30
N ILE A 27 -0.31 11.23 -13.21
CA ILE A 27 1.15 11.08 -13.17
C ILE A 27 1.51 9.69 -13.69
N VAL A 28 2.23 9.65 -14.81
CA VAL A 28 2.72 8.43 -15.43
C VAL A 28 3.99 7.97 -14.71
N ILE A 29 4.06 6.69 -14.36
CA ILE A 29 5.23 6.04 -13.77
C ILE A 29 6.00 5.33 -14.89
N ALA A 30 7.28 5.63 -15.03
CA ALA A 30 8.18 4.88 -15.88
C ALA A 30 8.39 3.47 -15.32
N THR A 31 8.15 2.44 -16.15
CA THR A 31 8.28 1.03 -15.75
C THR A 31 9.60 0.41 -16.19
N THR A 32 10.61 1.24 -16.49
CA THR A 32 11.90 0.80 -17.06
C THR A 32 12.88 0.28 -16.02
N ASP A 33 12.77 0.74 -14.76
CA ASP A 33 13.61 0.32 -13.63
C ASP A 33 12.74 -0.35 -12.57
N GLU A 34 12.46 -1.64 -12.77
CA GLU A 34 11.65 -2.45 -11.85
C GLU A 34 12.50 -3.03 -10.71
N ILE A 35 12.03 -2.85 -9.48
CA ILE A 35 12.62 -3.47 -8.30
C ILE A 35 12.07 -4.89 -8.18
N ALA A 36 12.96 -5.87 -8.40
CA ALA A 36 12.59 -7.27 -8.33
C ALA A 36 12.22 -7.70 -6.88
N PRO A 37 11.22 -8.58 -6.73
CA PRO A 37 10.91 -9.17 -5.43
C PRO A 37 12.02 -10.10 -4.95
N VAL A 38 12.25 -10.12 -3.64
CA VAL A 38 13.18 -11.02 -2.97
C VAL A 38 12.38 -12.14 -2.32
N GLN A 39 12.63 -13.40 -2.71
CA GLN A 39 11.92 -14.59 -2.18
C GLN A 39 10.38 -14.50 -2.28
N GLY A 40 9.87 -13.83 -3.32
CA GLY A 40 8.42 -13.63 -3.53
C GLY A 40 7.80 -12.51 -2.70
N ARG A 41 8.62 -11.67 -2.05
CA ARG A 41 8.20 -10.48 -1.31
C ARG A 41 8.72 -9.24 -2.02
N LEU A 42 7.85 -8.26 -2.24
CA LEU A 42 8.28 -6.92 -2.63
C LEU A 42 8.66 -6.16 -1.37
N ILE A 43 9.95 -5.85 -1.22
CA ILE A 43 10.48 -5.19 -0.04
C ILE A 43 10.34 -3.68 -0.23
N LEU A 44 9.51 -3.05 0.60
CA LEU A 44 9.28 -1.60 0.61
C LEU A 44 10.40 -0.90 1.37
N GLN A 45 10.79 -1.45 2.52
CA GLN A 45 11.85 -0.95 3.37
C GLN A 45 12.44 -2.12 4.17
N GLU A 46 13.77 -2.14 4.29
CA GLU A 46 14.46 -3.02 5.22
C GLU A 46 14.35 -2.42 6.62
N GLY A 47 13.84 -3.19 7.58
CA GLY A 47 13.60 -2.73 8.92
C GLY A 47 14.89 -2.46 9.69
N GLU A 48 14.76 -1.59 10.69
CA GLU A 48 15.83 -1.12 11.54
C GLU A 48 16.36 -2.27 12.42
N VAL A 49 17.52 -2.82 12.06
CA VAL A 49 18.37 -3.69 12.91
C VAL A 49 17.91 -5.15 13.11
N SER A 50 16.61 -5.48 13.09
CA SER A 50 16.12 -6.85 13.41
C SER A 50 16.07 -7.85 12.24
N GLY A 51 16.20 -7.38 11.00
CA GLY A 51 16.04 -8.22 9.79
C GLY A 51 14.57 -8.42 9.37
N HIS A 52 13.62 -7.73 10.01
CA HIS A 52 12.23 -7.68 9.56
C HIS A 52 12.08 -6.68 8.40
N HIS A 53 11.17 -6.94 7.48
CA HIS A 53 10.99 -6.12 6.27
C HIS A 53 9.54 -5.70 6.11
N HIS A 54 9.31 -4.43 5.79
CA HIS A 54 8.03 -3.95 5.29
C HIS A 54 7.86 -4.48 3.88
N ALA A 55 6.87 -5.35 3.67
CA ALA A 55 6.75 -6.04 2.40
C ALA A 55 5.32 -6.32 1.97
N VAL A 56 5.15 -6.38 0.66
CA VAL A 56 3.97 -6.98 0.02
C VAL A 56 4.33 -8.43 -0.33
N ASP A 57 3.66 -9.42 0.26
CA ASP A 57 3.88 -10.83 -0.09
C ASP A 57 3.11 -11.16 -1.38
N LEU A 58 3.84 -11.38 -2.47
CA LEU A 58 3.27 -11.72 -3.78
C LEU A 58 2.75 -13.16 -3.84
N ARG A 59 3.14 -14.01 -2.89
CA ARG A 59 2.68 -15.41 -2.82
C ARG A 59 1.31 -15.52 -2.18
N GLN A 60 0.76 -14.44 -1.62
CA GLN A 60 -0.62 -14.40 -1.14
C GLN A 60 -1.60 -14.55 -2.32
N LYS A 61 -1.87 -15.80 -2.71
CA LYS A 61 -2.83 -16.17 -3.76
C LYS A 61 -4.29 -15.98 -3.35
N HIS A 62 -4.54 -15.77 -2.06
CA HIS A 62 -5.88 -15.78 -1.48
C HIS A 62 -6.08 -14.57 -0.57
N PHE A 63 -6.35 -13.42 -1.18
CA PHE A 63 -7.08 -12.40 -0.45
C PHE A 63 -8.56 -12.77 -0.49
N GLN A 64 -9.05 -13.48 0.53
CA GLN A 64 -10.47 -13.39 0.84
C GLN A 64 -10.67 -11.96 1.30
N ALA A 65 -11.30 -11.13 0.46
CA ALA A 65 -11.98 -9.96 0.98
C ALA A 65 -12.83 -10.49 2.13
N GLN A 66 -12.45 -10.18 3.37
CA GLN A 66 -13.36 -10.40 4.48
C GLN A 66 -14.64 -9.72 4.02
N PRO A 67 -15.76 -10.46 3.92
CA PRO A 67 -17.01 -9.83 3.57
C PRO A 67 -17.14 -8.67 4.54
N ARG A 68 -17.32 -7.45 4.01
CA ARG A 68 -17.84 -6.38 4.84
C ARG A 68 -18.98 -7.02 5.62
N GLU A 69 -18.96 -6.95 6.94
CA GLU A 69 -20.17 -7.10 7.73
C GLU A 69 -21.06 -5.89 7.41
N LEU A 70 -21.46 -5.77 6.14
CA LEU A 70 -22.57 -4.96 5.73
C LEU A 70 -23.76 -5.82 6.15
N GLY A 71 -24.39 -5.41 7.25
CA GLY A 71 -25.51 -6.10 7.88
C GLY A 71 -26.71 -6.23 6.93
N ASP A 72 -26.60 -7.16 5.98
CA ASP A 72 -27.67 -7.55 5.08
C ASP A 72 -28.20 -8.91 5.57
N PRO A 73 -29.38 -8.94 6.23
CA PRO A 73 -29.90 -10.15 6.89
C PRO A 73 -30.25 -11.29 5.93
N LEU A 74 -30.10 -11.10 4.61
CA LEU A 74 -30.50 -12.07 3.60
C LEU A 74 -29.44 -13.11 3.23
N LEU A 75 -28.19 -12.98 3.70
CA LEU A 75 -27.10 -13.91 3.35
C LEU A 75 -26.92 -15.09 4.34
N ALA A 76 -27.77 -15.19 5.37
CA ALA A 76 -27.70 -16.25 6.38
C ALA A 76 -28.36 -17.59 5.98
N THR A 77 -28.80 -17.77 4.74
CA THR A 77 -29.37 -19.06 4.29
C THR A 77 -28.26 -20.06 3.95
N ARG A 78 -28.01 -20.98 4.89
CA ARG A 78 -27.13 -22.16 4.81
C ARG A 78 -27.64 -23.23 3.84
N SER A 79 -27.95 -22.90 2.59
CA SER A 79 -28.43 -23.87 1.61
C SER A 79 -27.50 -23.92 0.39
N PRO A 80 -26.71 -25.01 0.22
CA PRO A 80 -25.74 -25.13 -0.87
C PRO A 80 -26.35 -25.04 -2.28
N LYS A 81 -27.65 -25.37 -2.43
CA LYS A 81 -28.35 -25.36 -3.72
C LYS A 81 -28.69 -23.95 -4.25
N LEU A 82 -28.81 -22.94 -3.39
CA LEU A 82 -29.13 -21.56 -3.79
C LEU A 82 -27.90 -20.76 -4.25
N ARG A 83 -26.69 -21.14 -3.82
CA ARG A 83 -25.42 -20.52 -4.28
C ARG A 83 -25.17 -20.73 -5.78
N GLY A 84 -25.68 -21.81 -6.37
CA GLY A 84 -25.51 -22.09 -7.80
C GLY A 84 -26.41 -21.22 -8.70
N ALA A 85 -27.55 -20.75 -8.18
CA ALA A 85 -28.56 -20.04 -8.98
C ALA A 85 -28.37 -18.51 -8.98
N LEU A 86 -27.65 -17.94 -8.00
CA LEU A 86 -27.47 -16.49 -7.82
C LEU A 86 -26.08 -15.97 -8.28
N GLY A 87 -25.45 -16.68 -9.21
CA GLY A 87 -24.14 -16.30 -9.73
C GLY A 87 -23.02 -16.88 -8.88
N GLY A 88 -22.35 -17.89 -9.44
CA GLY A 88 -21.21 -18.54 -8.82
C GLY A 88 -20.21 -17.53 -8.28
N SER A 89 -19.69 -17.83 -7.08
CA SER A 89 -18.57 -17.14 -6.46
C SER A 89 -17.53 -16.76 -7.50
N ALA A 90 -17.47 -15.47 -7.85
CA ALA A 90 -16.48 -14.96 -8.78
C ALA A 90 -15.10 -15.40 -8.29
N LYS A 91 -14.30 -16.01 -9.18
CA LYS A 91 -12.94 -16.45 -8.84
C LYS A 91 -12.22 -15.31 -8.12
N PRO A 92 -11.57 -15.55 -6.97
CA PRO A 92 -10.81 -14.50 -6.29
C PRO A 92 -9.81 -13.93 -7.29
N ARG A 93 -9.97 -12.64 -7.63
CA ARG A 93 -9.04 -11.96 -8.51
C ARG A 93 -7.75 -11.79 -7.72
N SER A 94 -6.69 -12.48 -8.12
CA SER A 94 -5.37 -12.26 -7.54
C SER A 94 -4.88 -10.87 -7.96
N GLY A 95 -4.46 -10.07 -6.98
CA GLY A 95 -3.82 -8.79 -7.19
C GLY A 95 -2.41 -8.98 -7.73
N THR A 96 -1.88 -7.96 -8.38
CA THR A 96 -0.48 -7.90 -8.81
C THR A 96 0.13 -6.62 -8.26
N ALA A 97 1.32 -6.69 -7.69
CA ALA A 97 2.07 -5.54 -7.21
C ALA A 97 3.46 -5.52 -7.84
N HIS A 98 3.90 -4.33 -8.26
CA HIS A 98 5.22 -4.08 -8.82
C HIS A 98 5.79 -2.80 -8.19
N MET A 99 7.11 -2.69 -8.06
CA MET A 99 7.77 -1.46 -7.60
C MET A 99 8.73 -0.98 -8.67
N TYR A 100 8.74 0.33 -8.89
CA TYR A 100 9.58 0.97 -9.90
C TYR A 100 10.36 2.14 -9.30
N ARG A 101 11.62 2.29 -9.68
CA ARG A 101 12.40 3.49 -9.37
C ARG A 101 12.12 4.53 -10.42
N ASP A 102 11.38 5.56 -10.04
CA ASP A 102 11.09 6.70 -10.90
C ASP A 102 11.23 8.01 -10.11
N PRO A 103 12.40 8.67 -10.16
CA PRO A 103 12.60 9.93 -9.46
C PRO A 103 11.77 11.08 -10.07
N ALA A 104 11.30 10.95 -11.32
CA ALA A 104 10.50 12.00 -11.95
C ALA A 104 9.12 12.13 -11.30
N VAL A 105 8.54 11.02 -10.85
CA VAL A 105 7.27 11.01 -10.09
C VAL A 105 7.41 11.78 -8.78
N ALA A 106 8.50 11.57 -8.03
CA ALA A 106 8.77 12.31 -6.81
C ALA A 106 8.91 13.81 -7.06
N ALA A 107 9.66 14.18 -8.11
CA ALA A 107 9.83 15.58 -8.51
C ALA A 107 8.50 16.23 -8.94
N GLU A 108 7.65 15.49 -9.66
CA GLU A 108 6.30 15.91 -10.04
C GLU A 108 5.42 16.17 -8.82
N MET A 109 5.41 15.24 -7.87
CA MET A 109 4.62 15.37 -6.64
C MET A 109 5.11 16.53 -5.76
N VAL A 110 6.41 16.82 -5.73
CA VAL A 110 6.94 18.04 -5.09
C VAL A 110 6.46 19.30 -5.81
N ARG A 111 6.54 19.33 -7.14
CA ARG A 111 6.10 20.49 -7.93
C ARG A 111 4.62 20.81 -7.75
N ARG A 112 3.80 19.79 -7.49
CA ARG A 112 2.37 19.91 -7.19
C ARG A 112 2.07 20.23 -5.72
N GLY A 113 3.08 20.32 -4.86
CA GLY A 113 2.91 20.55 -3.41
C GLY A 113 2.33 19.37 -2.64
N ILE A 114 2.36 18.17 -3.20
CA ILE A 114 1.93 16.92 -2.52
C ILE A 114 3.04 16.42 -1.60
N LEU A 115 4.29 16.54 -2.05
CA LEU A 115 5.49 16.27 -1.26
C LEU A 115 6.24 17.57 -0.99
N THR A 116 7.00 17.59 0.10
CA THR A 116 7.91 18.70 0.43
C THR A 116 9.36 18.40 0.02
N ARG A 117 9.72 17.12 -0.14
CA ARG A 117 11.08 16.65 -0.41
C ARG A 117 11.06 15.31 -1.16
N THR A 118 12.14 14.98 -1.86
CA THR A 118 12.27 13.75 -2.67
C THR A 118 13.25 12.73 -2.11
N ASP A 119 14.14 13.13 -1.20
CA ASP A 119 15.24 12.31 -0.70
C ASP A 119 14.79 11.16 0.21
N LEU A 120 13.56 11.21 0.72
CA LEU A 120 12.94 10.12 1.48
C LEU A 120 12.21 9.11 0.60
N VAL A 121 12.07 9.38 -0.70
CA VAL A 121 11.35 8.50 -1.62
C VAL A 121 12.18 7.25 -1.91
N ILE A 122 11.54 6.09 -1.78
CA ILE A 122 12.16 4.79 -2.07
C ILE A 122 11.81 4.36 -3.50
N ALA A 123 10.51 4.30 -3.82
CA ALA A 123 10.01 3.81 -5.11
C ALA A 123 8.52 4.10 -5.32
N CYS A 124 8.03 3.85 -6.52
CA CYS A 124 6.61 3.82 -6.86
C CYS A 124 6.09 2.38 -6.77
N LEU A 125 5.10 2.11 -5.93
CA LEU A 125 4.38 0.85 -5.82
C LEU A 125 3.11 0.90 -6.68
N VAL A 126 2.99 -0.03 -7.63
CA VAL A 126 1.87 -0.14 -8.57
C VAL A 126 1.08 -1.41 -8.25
N ILE A 127 -0.16 -1.24 -7.76
CA ILE A 127 -1.07 -2.34 -7.46
C ILE A 127 -2.18 -2.38 -8.51
N LYS A 128 -2.38 -3.54 -9.13
CA LYS A 128 -3.42 -3.77 -10.13
C LYS A 128 -4.29 -4.97 -9.76
N ARG A 129 -5.47 -5.02 -10.40
CA ARG A 129 -6.45 -6.13 -10.41
C ARG A 129 -7.21 -6.40 -9.09
N ALA A 130 -6.53 -6.37 -7.95
CA ALA A 130 -7.14 -6.56 -6.63
C ALA A 130 -6.25 -5.95 -5.52
N PRO A 131 -6.81 -5.66 -4.34
CA PRO A 131 -6.05 -5.12 -3.22
C PRO A 131 -4.91 -6.04 -2.78
N MET A 132 -3.83 -5.45 -2.30
CA MET A 132 -2.66 -6.14 -1.74
C MET A 132 -2.40 -5.64 -0.33
N VAL A 133 -1.84 -6.49 0.53
CA VAL A 133 -1.53 -6.11 1.91
C VAL A 133 -0.04 -5.90 2.08
N VAL A 134 0.31 -4.75 2.65
CA VAL A 134 1.65 -4.52 3.20
C VAL A 134 1.65 -5.04 4.62
N THR A 135 2.60 -5.91 4.94
CA THR A 135 2.75 -6.53 6.25
C THR A 135 4.14 -6.22 6.81
N HIS A 136 4.19 -5.99 8.11
CA HIS A 136 5.38 -6.08 8.94
C HIS A 136 5.15 -7.20 9.98
N GLU A 137 6.14 -7.56 10.81
CA GLU A 137 5.93 -8.51 11.92
C GLU A 137 5.50 -7.81 13.22
N GLU A 138 5.76 -6.50 13.32
CA GLU A 138 5.48 -5.71 14.52
C GLU A 138 4.29 -4.75 14.36
N HIS A 139 3.82 -4.49 13.13
CA HIS A 139 2.76 -3.52 12.85
C HIS A 139 1.58 -4.10 12.08
N ASP A 140 0.36 -3.71 12.46
CA ASP A 140 -0.87 -4.05 11.72
C ASP A 140 -0.68 -3.94 10.19
N GLY A 141 -1.27 -4.91 9.48
CA GLY A 141 -1.21 -4.95 8.03
C GLY A 141 -2.07 -3.84 7.42
N ILE A 142 -1.65 -3.31 6.28
CA ILE A 142 -2.41 -2.29 5.55
C ILE A 142 -2.83 -2.86 4.21
N ARG A 143 -4.13 -2.93 3.98
CA ARG A 143 -4.70 -3.34 2.69
C ARG A 143 -4.80 -2.14 1.78
N LEU A 144 -3.96 -2.13 0.75
CA LEU A 144 -3.93 -1.11 -0.28
C LEU A 144 -4.84 -1.54 -1.45
N PRO A 145 -5.82 -0.71 -1.87
CA PRO A 145 -6.60 -0.99 -3.07
C PRO A 145 -5.74 -0.86 -4.34
N PRO A 146 -6.21 -1.36 -5.51
CA PRO A 146 -5.54 -1.14 -6.79
C PRO A 146 -5.37 0.34 -7.09
N ARG A 147 -4.12 0.80 -7.11
CA ARG A 147 -3.70 2.16 -7.45
C ARG A 147 -2.17 2.22 -7.52
N ASN A 148 -1.68 3.38 -7.92
CA ASN A 148 -0.29 3.78 -7.82
C ASN A 148 -0.05 4.50 -6.47
N TYR A 149 1.03 4.13 -5.80
CA TYR A 149 1.46 4.70 -4.52
C TYR A 149 2.94 5.05 -4.57
N LEU A 150 3.30 6.13 -3.91
CA LEU A 150 4.68 6.48 -3.63
C LEU A 150 5.03 5.89 -2.26
N VAL A 151 6.13 5.16 -2.20
CA VAL A 151 6.67 4.60 -0.97
C VAL A 151 7.87 5.44 -0.57
N GLY A 152 7.87 5.93 0.68
CA GLY A 152 8.98 6.72 1.22
C GLY A 152 9.25 6.39 2.68
N ARG A 153 10.45 6.74 3.16
CA ARG A 153 10.83 6.63 4.56
C ARG A 153 10.14 7.71 5.39
N GLN A 154 9.67 7.34 6.57
CA GLN A 154 9.26 8.28 7.60
C GLN A 154 10.52 8.80 8.30
N VAL A 155 10.61 10.12 8.48
CA VAL A 155 11.56 10.72 9.41
C VAL A 155 10.77 11.15 10.63
N GLU A 156 11.15 10.66 11.80
CA GLU A 156 10.63 11.20 13.06
C GLU A 156 11.12 12.63 13.20
N SER A 157 10.28 13.60 12.85
CA SER A 157 10.55 14.99 13.17
C SER A 157 10.23 15.20 14.65
N VAL A 158 11.26 15.08 15.48
CA VAL A 158 11.23 15.60 16.86
C VAL A 158 11.21 17.12 16.77
N GLY A 159 10.03 17.71 16.87
CA GLY A 159 9.81 19.11 17.22
C GLY A 159 10.21 20.15 16.17
N ALA A 160 9.22 20.94 15.76
CA ALA A 160 9.46 22.26 15.20
C ALA A 160 10.14 23.16 16.26
N GLU A 161 11.47 23.21 16.29
CA GLU A 161 12.21 24.35 16.85
C GLU A 161 12.95 25.07 15.73
N GLN A 162 12.20 25.84 14.93
CA GLN A 162 12.75 27.04 14.32
C GLN A 162 12.33 28.23 15.18
N ARG A 163 13.14 28.53 16.21
CA ARG A 163 13.11 29.85 16.85
C ARG A 163 14.27 30.64 16.25
N VAL A 164 13.96 31.52 15.31
CA VAL A 164 14.90 32.59 14.94
C VAL A 164 14.94 33.53 16.14
N VAL A 165 15.98 33.40 16.97
CA VAL A 165 16.34 34.41 17.95
C VAL A 165 17.11 35.47 17.18
N ALA A 166 16.46 36.60 16.93
CA ALA A 166 17.15 37.81 16.53
C ALA A 166 17.56 38.56 17.81
N ASP A 167 18.85 38.87 17.91
CA ASP A 167 19.35 40.04 18.64
C ASP A 167 19.82 41.06 17.59
#